data_AF-A0A9W3P664-F1
#
_entry.id   AF-A0A9W3P664-F1
#
_cell.length_a   1.000
_cell.length_b   1.000
_cell.length_c   1.000
_cell.angle_alpha   90.00
_cell.angle_beta   90.00
_cell.angle_gamma   90.00
#
_symmetry.space_group_name_H-M   'P 1'
#
loop_
_entity.id
_entity.type
_entity.pdbx_description
1 polymer ?
#
loop_
_entity_poly.entity_id
_entity_poly.type
_entity_poly.pdbx_seq_one_letter_code
_entity_poly.pdbx_strand_id
1 'polypeptide(L)'
;MFKKCVSSVLAFGMALSLGFSSFAGNVNAEQSDTAKGPAMQYEQMSKDFEEKTNVVSEKVENTFTKLVEKNLADGKIKLESLENSKLNLDDVVVRTLENGDYFVKVSTKGENATETFSGFSVIFNQNKELVSVFEVNLNQLDEDTAALKTWSNGQKVTDVVMEKPDVQPQWSYSYFENCLSSQGVPWAAVAALGFVCGAACVGTGGAACAPCLYAGSSISGGTIGYCLGKALRQ
;
A
#
# COMPACT_ATOMS: atom_id res chain seq x y z
N MET A 1 -8.34 -15.14 -52.35
CA MET A 1 -9.72 -14.81 -51.93
C MET A 1 -9.93 -15.40 -50.54
N PHE A 2 -9.83 -14.60 -49.47
CA PHE A 2 -10.90 -13.80 -48.83
C PHE A 2 -11.74 -14.58 -47.80
N LYS A 3 -11.69 -14.08 -46.55
CA LYS A 3 -12.69 -14.11 -45.44
C LYS A 3 -12.82 -15.39 -44.59
N LYS A 4 -12.44 -15.33 -43.30
CA LYS A 4 -13.22 -14.93 -42.08
C LYS A 4 -13.88 -16.17 -41.44
N CYS A 5 -14.16 -16.33 -40.15
CA CYS A 5 -14.02 -15.60 -38.88
C CYS A 5 -14.38 -16.65 -37.78
N VAL A 6 -13.91 -16.53 -36.54
CA VAL A 6 -14.69 -16.27 -35.29
C VAL A 6 -14.06 -17.22 -34.25
N SER A 7 -13.17 -16.77 -33.37
CA SER A 7 -13.41 -16.05 -32.11
C SER A 7 -14.30 -16.81 -31.11
N SER A 8 -13.68 -17.38 -30.08
CA SER A 8 -14.34 -17.59 -28.79
C SER A 8 -13.35 -17.20 -27.71
N VAL A 9 -13.33 -15.89 -27.46
CA VAL A 9 -12.76 -15.26 -26.28
C VAL A 9 -13.64 -15.64 -25.11
N LEU A 10 -13.07 -16.38 -24.15
CA LEU A 10 -13.63 -16.54 -22.82
C LEU A 10 -13.47 -15.19 -22.10
N ALA A 11 -14.60 -14.50 -21.94
CA ALA A 11 -14.72 -13.30 -21.15
C ALA A 11 -14.57 -13.65 -19.66
N PHE A 12 -13.43 -13.29 -19.06
CA PHE A 12 -13.35 -12.98 -17.64
C PHE A 12 -13.30 -11.46 -17.54
N GLY A 13 -14.49 -10.87 -17.65
CA GLY A 13 -14.70 -9.44 -17.57
C GLY A 13 -14.59 -8.95 -16.13
N MET A 14 -13.88 -7.85 -16.00
CA MET A 14 -13.85 -6.92 -14.88
C MET A 14 -15.19 -6.80 -14.13
N ALA A 15 -15.13 -6.95 -12.82
CA ALA A 15 -16.05 -6.32 -11.88
C ALA A 15 -15.27 -5.89 -10.64
N LEU A 16 -14.36 -4.92 -10.81
CA LEU A 16 -13.79 -4.12 -9.72
C LEU A 16 -14.30 -2.67 -9.84
N SER A 17 -15.61 -2.56 -10.04
CA SER A 17 -16.37 -1.32 -10.07
C SER A 17 -17.51 -1.44 -9.06
N LEU A 18 -17.18 -1.36 -7.77
CA LEU A 18 -18.10 -1.01 -6.69
C LEU A 18 -17.35 0.10 -5.94
N GLY A 19 -17.66 1.37 -6.16
CA GLY A 19 -18.87 1.96 -5.63
C GLY A 19 -18.69 2.31 -4.15
N PHE A 20 -17.66 3.11 -3.81
CA PHE A 20 -17.53 3.71 -2.48
C PHE A 20 -18.54 4.86 -2.37
N SER A 21 -19.78 4.56 -2.05
CA SER A 21 -20.78 5.57 -1.70
C SER A 21 -21.66 4.98 -0.61
N SER A 22 -21.59 5.61 0.58
CA SER A 22 -22.42 5.38 1.76
C SER A 22 -21.92 4.34 2.77
N PHE A 23 -21.16 4.80 3.75
CA PHE A 23 -21.09 4.14 5.07
C PHE A 23 -21.39 5.14 6.18
N ALA A 24 -22.67 5.51 6.27
CA ALA A 24 -23.27 5.98 7.52
C ALA A 24 -24.36 4.96 7.87
N GLY A 25 -24.04 4.02 8.78
CA GLY A 25 -24.98 2.98 9.19
C GLY A 25 -24.32 1.85 9.97
N ASN A 26 -24.35 1.98 11.30
CA ASN A 26 -24.28 0.94 12.33
C ASN A 26 -23.54 -0.37 11.99
N VAL A 27 -22.26 -0.42 12.40
CA VAL A 27 -21.49 -1.65 12.51
C VAL A 27 -21.93 -2.40 13.77
N ASN A 28 -22.56 -3.56 13.59
CA ASN A 28 -22.69 -4.54 14.67
C ASN A 28 -21.64 -5.64 14.39
N ALA A 29 -20.62 -5.70 15.24
CA ALA A 29 -19.54 -6.67 15.10
C ALA A 29 -20.00 -8.03 15.67
N GLU A 30 -20.37 -8.97 14.79
CA GLU A 30 -20.45 -10.37 15.20
C GLU A 30 -19.04 -10.96 15.31
N GLN A 31 -18.73 -11.37 16.53
CA GLN A 31 -17.47 -11.90 17.00
C GLN A 31 -17.30 -13.33 16.49
N SER A 32 -16.45 -13.54 15.47
CA SER A 32 -15.99 -14.89 15.12
C SER A 32 -14.79 -15.27 15.98
N ASP A 33 -14.91 -16.37 16.71
CA ASP A 33 -13.86 -16.93 17.55
C ASP A 33 -12.57 -17.23 16.78
N THR A 34 -11.44 -16.89 17.40
CA THR A 34 -10.05 -16.95 16.89
C THR A 34 -9.62 -15.81 15.96
N ALA A 35 -10.00 -14.56 16.27
CA ALA A 35 -9.26 -13.41 15.75
C ALA A 35 -7.84 -13.40 16.35
N LYS A 36 -6.91 -14.05 15.66
CA LYS A 36 -5.47 -13.81 15.85
C LYS A 36 -5.30 -12.29 15.75
N GLY A 37 -4.88 -11.66 16.85
CA GLY A 37 -4.90 -10.21 17.00
C GLY A 37 -4.22 -9.48 15.84
N PRO A 38 -4.48 -8.17 15.66
CA PRO A 38 -4.03 -7.39 14.51
C PRO A 38 -2.56 -7.67 14.18
N ALA A 39 -1.75 -7.77 15.23
CA ALA A 39 -0.34 -8.03 15.16
C ALA A 39 0.11 -9.34 14.49
N MET A 40 -0.61 -10.45 14.71
CA MET A 40 -0.28 -11.74 14.08
C MET A 40 -0.63 -11.74 12.61
N GLN A 41 -1.58 -10.89 12.23
CA GLN A 41 -1.89 -10.69 10.84
C GLN A 41 -0.65 -10.05 10.17
N TYR A 42 -0.06 -8.94 10.65
CA TYR A 42 0.97 -8.26 9.81
C TYR A 42 2.24 -9.08 9.61
N GLU A 43 2.67 -9.90 10.58
CA GLU A 43 3.79 -10.81 10.38
C GLU A 43 3.47 -11.86 9.29
N GLN A 44 2.25 -12.40 9.30
CA GLN A 44 1.78 -13.33 8.27
C GLN A 44 1.71 -12.64 6.91
N MET A 45 1.19 -11.42 6.85
CA MET A 45 1.11 -10.60 5.64
C MET A 45 2.52 -10.30 5.09
N SER A 46 3.48 -10.00 5.99
CA SER A 46 4.91 -9.83 5.69
C SER A 46 5.52 -11.03 4.98
N LYS A 47 5.25 -12.22 5.50
CA LYS A 47 5.73 -13.46 4.89
C LYS A 47 5.02 -13.75 3.58
N ASP A 48 3.71 -13.56 3.54
CA ASP A 48 2.89 -13.82 2.37
C ASP A 48 3.37 -13.08 1.13
N PHE A 49 3.72 -11.79 1.17
CA PHE A 49 4.24 -11.15 -0.06
C PHE A 49 5.70 -11.50 -0.34
N GLU A 50 6.57 -11.70 0.64
CA GLU A 50 7.92 -12.21 0.32
C GLU A 50 7.83 -13.62 -0.30
N GLU A 51 6.81 -14.41 0.05
CA GLU A 51 6.52 -15.71 -0.58
C GLU A 51 5.83 -15.57 -1.94
N LYS A 52 4.91 -14.60 -2.08
CA LYS A 52 4.07 -14.36 -3.27
C LYS A 52 4.67 -13.38 -4.26
N THR A 53 5.84 -12.82 -3.94
CA THR A 53 6.56 -11.93 -4.83
C THR A 53 8.03 -12.28 -4.88
N ASN A 54 8.68 -11.89 -5.95
CA ASN A 54 10.08 -12.18 -6.15
C ASN A 54 10.85 -10.88 -6.33
N VAL A 55 12.03 -10.82 -5.70
CA VAL A 55 13.05 -9.82 -6.01
C VAL A 55 13.42 -9.97 -7.49
N VAL A 56 13.49 -8.86 -8.20
CA VAL A 56 13.86 -8.86 -9.61
C VAL A 56 15.34 -8.59 -9.79
N SER A 57 15.89 -8.96 -10.94
CA SER A 57 17.26 -8.57 -11.29
C SER A 57 17.37 -7.05 -11.47
N GLU A 58 18.54 -6.48 -11.22
CA GLU A 58 18.86 -5.06 -11.42
C GLU A 58 18.49 -4.56 -12.84
N LYS A 59 18.63 -5.42 -13.86
CA LYS A 59 18.22 -5.10 -15.24
C LYS A 59 16.71 -4.88 -15.36
N VAL A 60 15.92 -5.69 -14.67
CA VAL A 60 14.45 -5.57 -14.66
C VAL A 60 14.04 -4.34 -13.87
N GLU A 61 14.67 -4.11 -12.70
CA GLU A 61 14.45 -2.90 -11.90
C GLU A 61 14.69 -1.63 -12.73
N ASN A 62 15.87 -1.51 -13.34
CA ASN A 62 16.22 -0.41 -14.25
C ASN A 62 15.26 -0.25 -15.43
N THR A 63 14.69 -1.36 -15.93
CA THR A 63 13.70 -1.30 -17.02
C THR A 63 12.41 -0.66 -16.54
N PHE A 64 11.94 -1.02 -15.35
CA PHE A 64 10.70 -0.50 -14.79
C PHE A 64 10.85 0.91 -14.23
N THR A 65 12.01 1.27 -13.69
CA THR A 65 12.35 2.66 -13.33
C THR A 65 12.21 3.57 -14.55
N LYS A 66 12.87 3.23 -15.67
CA LYS A 66 12.75 3.99 -16.94
C LYS A 66 11.33 4.03 -17.49
N LEU A 67 10.57 2.96 -17.29
CA LEU A 67 9.18 2.91 -17.72
C LEU A 67 8.31 3.86 -16.89
N VAL A 68 8.53 3.94 -15.58
CA VAL A 68 7.86 4.92 -14.71
C VAL A 68 8.22 6.34 -15.12
N GLU A 69 9.51 6.65 -15.28
CA GLU A 69 9.97 7.97 -15.74
C GLU A 69 9.29 8.38 -17.06
N LYS A 70 9.26 7.47 -18.03
CA LYS A 70 8.61 7.69 -19.31
C LYS A 70 7.11 7.95 -19.14
N ASN A 71 6.40 7.14 -18.33
CA ASN A 71 4.96 7.30 -18.16
C ASN A 71 4.60 8.58 -17.37
N LEU A 72 5.47 9.06 -16.47
CA LEU A 72 5.35 10.37 -15.84
C LEU A 72 5.54 11.49 -16.88
N ALA A 73 6.59 11.42 -17.71
CA ALA A 73 6.87 12.41 -18.75
C ALA A 73 5.78 12.47 -19.84
N ASP A 74 5.25 11.31 -20.23
CA ASP A 74 4.15 11.17 -21.21
C ASP A 74 2.77 11.58 -20.62
N GLY A 75 2.69 11.89 -19.31
CA GLY A 75 1.44 12.24 -18.63
C GLY A 75 0.45 11.08 -18.49
N LYS A 76 0.93 9.83 -18.61
CA LYS A 76 0.14 8.61 -18.40
C LYS A 76 -0.02 8.27 -16.92
N ILE A 77 1.01 8.54 -16.13
CA ILE A 77 0.91 8.59 -14.66
C ILE A 77 0.70 10.06 -14.30
N LYS A 78 -0.47 10.37 -13.75
CA LYS A 78 -0.79 11.69 -13.20
C LYS A 78 -0.92 11.55 -11.70
N LEU A 79 -0.08 12.27 -10.98
CA LEU A 79 -0.12 12.36 -9.53
C LEU A 79 -0.93 13.60 -9.16
N GLU A 80 -1.79 13.45 -8.16
CA GLU A 80 -2.79 14.44 -7.77
C GLU A 80 -2.25 15.40 -6.71
N SER A 81 -1.35 14.93 -5.84
CA SER A 81 -0.78 15.70 -4.73
C SER A 81 0.74 15.70 -4.66
N LEU A 82 1.39 14.73 -5.30
CA LEU A 82 2.85 14.63 -5.31
C LEU A 82 3.45 15.35 -6.53
N GLU A 83 4.50 16.12 -6.27
CA GLU A 83 5.30 16.76 -7.32
C GLU A 83 6.38 15.80 -7.83
N ASN A 84 6.55 15.73 -9.16
CA ASN A 84 7.56 14.86 -9.78
C ASN A 84 8.98 15.15 -9.29
N SER A 85 9.30 16.41 -8.95
CA SER A 85 10.61 16.83 -8.43
C SER A 85 10.95 16.22 -7.07
N LYS A 86 9.92 15.88 -6.28
CA LYS A 86 10.03 15.30 -4.95
C LYS A 86 10.12 13.77 -4.99
N LEU A 87 9.99 13.12 -6.15
CA LEU A 87 10.10 11.67 -6.25
C LEU A 87 11.56 11.21 -6.13
N ASN A 88 11.77 10.11 -5.42
CA ASN A 88 13.05 9.41 -5.37
C ASN A 88 13.07 8.30 -6.43
N LEU A 89 13.54 8.64 -7.62
CA LEU A 89 13.68 7.70 -8.74
C LEU A 89 14.98 6.90 -8.70
N ASP A 90 15.87 7.19 -7.75
CA ASP A 90 17.12 6.46 -7.54
C ASP A 90 16.93 5.23 -6.62
N ASP A 91 15.82 5.16 -5.88
CA ASP A 91 15.47 4.08 -4.94
C ASP A 91 14.08 3.51 -5.26
N VAL A 92 13.95 2.96 -6.46
CA VAL A 92 12.70 2.34 -6.94
C VAL A 92 12.69 0.87 -6.57
N VAL A 93 11.65 0.44 -5.86
CA VAL A 93 11.49 -0.97 -5.51
C VAL A 93 10.63 -1.66 -6.55
N VAL A 94 11.15 -2.73 -7.15
CA VAL A 94 10.43 -3.55 -8.14
C VAL A 94 10.33 -4.99 -7.65
N ARG A 95 9.13 -5.55 -7.73
CA ARG A 95 8.84 -6.95 -7.39
C ARG A 95 7.95 -7.58 -8.45
N THR A 96 8.18 -8.85 -8.75
CA THR A 96 7.25 -9.63 -9.59
C THR A 96 6.19 -10.27 -8.71
N LEU A 97 4.93 -10.19 -9.10
CA LEU A 97 3.78 -10.83 -8.42
C LEU A 97 3.59 -12.28 -8.90
N GLU A 98 2.85 -13.12 -8.16
CA GLU A 98 2.59 -14.52 -8.54
C GLU A 98 2.01 -14.69 -9.96
N ASN A 99 1.18 -13.74 -10.38
CA ASN A 99 0.56 -13.73 -11.70
C ASN A 99 1.52 -13.26 -12.81
N GLY A 100 2.78 -12.96 -12.49
CA GLY A 100 3.80 -12.47 -13.42
C GLY A 100 3.77 -10.96 -13.68
N ASP A 101 2.82 -10.23 -13.09
CA ASP A 101 2.81 -8.76 -13.15
C ASP A 101 3.92 -8.15 -12.30
N TYR A 102 4.16 -6.86 -12.45
CA TYR A 102 5.22 -6.13 -11.77
C TYR A 102 4.64 -5.04 -10.90
N PHE A 103 4.94 -5.11 -9.61
CA PHE A 103 4.72 -4.03 -8.65
C PHE A 103 5.94 -3.13 -8.62
N VAL A 104 5.74 -1.83 -8.83
CA VAL A 104 6.79 -0.82 -8.80
C VAL A 104 6.40 0.26 -7.81
N LYS A 105 7.26 0.54 -6.83
CA LYS A 105 7.06 1.57 -5.81
C LYS A 105 8.09 2.67 -6.00
N VAL A 106 7.63 3.92 -5.93
CA VAL A 106 8.45 5.12 -5.91
C VAL A 106 8.08 5.94 -4.68
N SER A 107 9.01 6.10 -3.75
CA SER A 107 8.85 6.97 -2.58
C SER A 107 9.17 8.43 -2.94
N THR A 108 8.70 9.38 -2.15
CA THR A 108 9.24 10.75 -2.18
C THR A 108 10.59 10.84 -1.46
N LYS A 109 11.41 11.78 -1.92
CA LYS A 109 12.55 12.33 -1.19
C LYS A 109 12.00 12.97 0.09
N GLY A 110 12.58 12.61 1.21
CA GLY A 110 12.20 13.13 2.52
C GLY A 110 13.37 13.08 3.48
N GLU A 111 13.41 14.03 4.41
CA GLU A 111 14.40 14.06 5.48
C GLU A 111 13.94 13.23 6.69
N ASN A 112 12.65 12.93 6.76
CA ASN A 112 12.05 12.13 7.81
C ASN A 112 11.19 10.99 7.22
N ALA A 113 10.89 10.02 8.07
CA ALA A 113 10.16 8.81 7.66
C ALA A 113 8.68 9.04 7.32
N THR A 114 8.08 10.16 7.74
CA THR A 114 6.71 10.53 7.34
C THR A 114 6.72 10.95 5.87
N GLU A 115 7.71 11.76 5.49
CA GLU A 115 7.91 12.21 4.11
C GLU A 115 8.30 11.05 3.19
N THR A 116 9.14 10.11 3.62
CA THR A 116 9.51 8.97 2.77
C THR A 116 8.42 7.89 2.68
N PHE A 117 7.42 7.93 3.57
CA PHE A 117 6.21 7.12 3.47
C PHE A 117 5.31 7.56 2.31
N SER A 118 5.33 8.86 1.98
CA SER A 118 4.64 9.37 0.79
C SER A 118 5.29 8.83 -0.48
N GLY A 119 4.49 8.71 -1.54
CA GLY A 119 4.93 8.13 -2.79
C GLY A 119 3.76 7.58 -3.60
N PHE A 120 4.08 6.82 -4.63
CA PHE A 120 3.09 6.09 -5.39
C PHE A 120 3.60 4.71 -5.77
N SER A 121 2.66 3.84 -6.10
CA SER A 121 2.93 2.52 -6.64
C SER A 121 2.17 2.34 -7.95
N VAL A 122 2.72 1.52 -8.83
CA VAL A 122 2.10 1.14 -10.09
C VAL A 122 2.17 -0.37 -10.29
N ILE A 123 1.15 -0.90 -10.94
CA ILE A 123 1.15 -2.27 -11.45
C ILE A 123 1.34 -2.19 -12.96
N PHE A 124 2.34 -2.90 -13.45
CA PHE A 124 2.48 -3.20 -14.88
C PHE A 124 2.14 -4.67 -15.11
N ASN A 125 1.39 -4.96 -16.17
CA ASN A 125 1.16 -6.34 -16.56
C ASN A 125 2.41 -6.98 -17.17
N GLN A 126 2.36 -8.28 -17.48
CA GLN A 126 3.43 -8.99 -18.20
C GLN A 126 3.84 -8.35 -19.54
N ASN A 127 2.93 -7.61 -20.19
CA ASN A 127 3.19 -6.86 -21.43
C ASN A 127 3.80 -5.47 -21.19
N LYS A 128 4.08 -5.12 -19.93
CA LYS A 128 4.59 -3.81 -19.47
C LYS A 128 3.61 -2.66 -19.72
N GLU A 129 2.32 -2.95 -19.78
CA GLU A 129 1.27 -1.94 -19.85
C GLU A 129 0.88 -1.52 -18.44
N LEU A 130 0.66 -0.22 -18.25
CA LEU A 130 0.23 0.35 -16.97
C LEU A 130 -1.20 -0.10 -16.68
N VAL A 131 -1.39 -0.84 -15.58
CA VAL A 131 -2.70 -1.36 -15.14
C VAL A 131 -3.34 -0.44 -14.12
N SER A 132 -2.57 0.01 -13.12
CA SER A 132 -3.08 0.84 -12.05
C SER A 132 -2.00 1.73 -11.44
N VAL A 133 -2.43 2.86 -10.90
CA VAL A 133 -1.63 3.79 -10.10
C VAL A 133 -2.30 3.96 -8.74
N PHE A 134 -1.52 3.88 -7.67
CA PHE A 134 -1.98 4.18 -6.32
C PHE A 134 -1.03 5.18 -5.66
N GLU A 135 -1.55 6.33 -5.26
CA GLU A 135 -0.79 7.43 -4.65
C GLU A 135 -1.12 7.55 -3.17
N VAL A 136 -0.10 7.82 -2.37
CA VAL A 136 -0.18 8.07 -0.94
C VAL A 136 0.55 9.36 -0.61
N ASN A 137 -0.14 10.27 0.05
CA ASN A 137 0.42 11.49 0.62
C ASN A 137 0.12 11.51 2.12
N LEU A 138 1.17 11.39 2.91
CA LEU A 138 1.13 11.51 4.35
C LEU A 138 1.93 12.73 4.76
N ASN A 139 1.25 13.69 5.36
CA ASN A 139 1.84 14.94 5.81
C ASN A 139 1.63 15.12 7.32
N GLN A 140 2.72 15.20 8.08
CA GLN A 140 2.64 15.58 9.49
C GLN A 140 2.22 17.06 9.57
N LEU A 141 1.21 17.37 10.38
CA LEU A 141 0.75 18.75 10.57
C LEU A 141 1.38 19.35 11.85
N ASP A 142 1.38 18.58 12.93
CA ASP A 142 2.03 18.89 14.21
C ASP A 142 2.44 17.58 14.93
N GLU A 143 2.84 17.62 16.20
CA GLU A 143 3.31 16.41 16.92
C GLU A 143 2.24 15.32 17.08
N ASP A 144 0.97 15.73 17.10
CA ASP A 144 -0.18 14.88 17.44
C ASP A 144 -1.16 14.69 16.27
N THR A 145 -1.01 15.41 15.17
CA THR A 145 -1.89 15.30 14.00
C THR A 145 -1.16 15.11 12.68
N ALA A 146 -1.76 14.31 11.79
CA ALA A 146 -1.24 14.05 10.45
C ALA A 146 -2.37 13.93 9.42
N ALA A 147 -2.18 14.50 8.24
CA ALA A 147 -3.11 14.38 7.13
C ALA A 147 -2.70 13.20 6.22
N LEU A 148 -3.64 12.29 5.97
CA LEU A 148 -3.50 11.20 5.01
C LEU A 148 -4.45 11.42 3.84
N LYS A 149 -3.88 11.46 2.64
CA LYS A 149 -4.64 11.46 1.40
C LYS A 149 -4.15 10.34 0.49
N THR A 150 -5.08 9.65 -0.16
CA THR A 150 -4.75 8.58 -1.10
C THR A 150 -5.60 8.67 -2.36
N TRP A 151 -5.05 8.20 -3.46
CA TRP A 151 -5.73 8.14 -4.74
C TRP A 151 -5.51 6.80 -5.42
N SER A 152 -6.53 6.30 -6.10
CA SER A 152 -6.44 5.16 -7.01
C SER A 152 -6.83 5.62 -8.40
N ASN A 153 -5.91 5.52 -9.36
CA ASN A 153 -6.09 5.95 -10.74
C ASN A 153 -6.62 7.40 -10.86
N GLY A 154 -6.06 8.32 -10.05
CA GLY A 154 -6.45 9.73 -9.99
C GLY A 154 -7.73 10.02 -9.21
N GLN A 155 -8.47 9.00 -8.76
CA GLN A 155 -9.66 9.20 -7.92
C GLN A 155 -9.27 9.18 -6.45
N LYS A 156 -9.67 10.21 -5.71
CA LYS A 156 -9.38 10.29 -4.27
C LYS A 156 -10.16 9.20 -3.53
N VAL A 157 -9.43 8.38 -2.76
CA VAL A 157 -10.00 7.27 -1.96
C VAL A 157 -10.08 7.66 -0.49
N THR A 158 -9.05 8.34 0.03
CA THR A 158 -8.98 8.79 1.42
C THR A 158 -8.60 10.27 1.50
N ASP A 159 -9.24 10.99 2.42
CA ASP A 159 -8.88 12.36 2.82
C ASP A 159 -9.24 12.54 4.30
N VAL A 160 -8.28 12.23 5.18
CA VAL A 160 -8.52 12.27 6.63
C VAL A 160 -7.39 12.96 7.36
N VAL A 161 -7.74 13.64 8.45
CA VAL A 161 -6.79 14.04 9.48
C VAL A 161 -6.86 12.99 10.57
N MET A 162 -5.72 12.40 10.87
CA MET A 162 -5.54 11.43 11.93
C MET A 162 -4.99 12.15 13.16
N GLU A 163 -5.48 11.76 14.32
CA GLU A 163 -4.96 12.18 15.61
C GLU A 163 -4.17 11.01 16.22
N LYS A 164 -3.09 11.36 16.91
CA LYS A 164 -2.31 10.40 17.67
C LYS A 164 -3.20 9.82 18.77
N PRO A 165 -3.32 8.49 18.89
CA PRO A 165 -4.23 7.90 19.86
C PRO A 165 -3.78 8.19 21.30
N ASP A 166 -4.64 8.84 22.08
CA ASP A 166 -4.44 9.12 23.51
C ASP A 166 -4.39 7.85 24.38
N VAL A 167 -5.04 6.78 23.92
CA VAL A 167 -5.16 5.52 24.64
C VAL A 167 -4.57 4.41 23.78
N GLN A 168 -3.37 3.96 24.16
CA GLN A 168 -2.74 2.83 23.52
C GLN A 168 -3.58 1.56 23.80
N PRO A 169 -3.92 0.76 22.77
CA PRO A 169 -4.71 -0.45 22.99
C PRO A 169 -3.97 -1.40 23.94
N GLN A 170 -4.70 -2.07 24.84
CA GLN A 170 -4.22 -2.87 25.99
C GLN A 170 -3.29 -4.06 25.66
N TRP A 171 -2.97 -4.30 24.39
CA TRP A 171 -1.91 -5.22 24.01
C TRP A 171 -0.55 -4.50 24.04
N SER A 172 0.56 -5.18 23.74
CA SER A 172 1.93 -4.61 23.77
C SER A 172 2.19 -3.50 22.74
N TYR A 173 1.22 -2.63 22.47
CA TYR A 173 1.28 -1.49 21.56
C TYR A 173 2.38 -0.50 21.96
N SER A 174 2.61 -0.30 23.27
CA SER A 174 3.76 0.49 23.73
C SER A 174 5.09 -0.08 23.23
N TYR A 175 5.27 -1.42 23.25
CA TYR A 175 6.45 -2.08 22.68
C TYR A 175 6.49 -1.98 21.15
N PHE A 176 5.34 -2.07 20.50
CA PHE A 176 5.23 -1.93 19.05
C PHE A 176 5.62 -0.51 18.60
N GLU A 177 5.01 0.51 19.20
CA GLU A 177 5.29 1.92 18.95
C GLU A 177 6.74 2.26 19.31
N ASN A 178 7.24 1.81 20.47
CA ASN A 178 8.64 2.04 20.84
C ASN A 178 9.61 1.38 19.86
N CYS A 179 9.31 0.18 19.38
CA CYS A 179 10.14 -0.47 18.38
C CYS A 179 10.09 0.30 17.06
N LEU A 180 8.90 0.68 16.59
CA LEU A 180 8.72 1.45 15.36
C LEU A 180 9.45 2.80 15.43
N SER A 181 9.25 3.54 16.51
CA SER A 181 9.91 4.81 16.79
C SER A 181 11.43 4.63 16.86
N SER A 182 11.92 3.56 17.50
CA SER A 182 13.37 3.25 17.53
C SER A 182 13.96 2.92 16.16
N GLN A 183 13.12 2.48 15.22
CA GLN A 183 13.48 2.21 13.82
C GLN A 183 13.13 3.39 12.91
N GLY A 184 12.80 4.55 13.49
CA GLY A 184 12.48 5.78 12.79
C GLY A 184 11.10 5.81 12.13
N VAL A 185 10.22 4.82 12.33
CA VAL A 185 8.88 4.82 11.76
C VAL A 185 7.95 5.70 12.61
N PRO A 186 7.33 6.75 12.03
CA PRO A 186 6.52 7.71 12.76
C PRO A 186 5.12 7.13 13.04
N TRP A 187 4.50 7.57 14.13
CA TRP A 187 3.13 7.13 14.50
C TRP A 187 2.14 7.35 13.36
N ALA A 188 2.29 8.44 12.61
CA ALA A 188 1.44 8.80 11.50
C ALA A 188 1.50 7.77 10.35
N ALA A 189 2.67 7.16 10.09
CA ALA A 189 2.81 6.11 9.08
C ALA A 189 2.06 4.84 9.49
N VAL A 190 2.09 4.51 10.79
CA VAL A 190 1.37 3.36 11.35
C VAL A 190 -0.13 3.60 11.30
N ALA A 191 -0.57 4.80 11.69
CA ALA A 191 -1.97 5.21 11.62
C ALA A 191 -2.46 5.20 10.17
N ALA A 192 -1.66 5.74 9.23
CA ALA A 192 -1.97 5.72 7.80
C ALA A 192 -2.14 4.30 7.28
N LEU A 193 -1.21 3.42 7.63
CA LEU A 193 -1.27 2.01 7.25
C LEU A 193 -2.52 1.33 7.81
N GLY A 194 -2.85 1.59 9.08
CA GLY A 194 -4.07 1.12 9.71
C GLY A 194 -5.33 1.64 9.04
N PHE A 195 -5.34 2.90 8.59
CA PHE A 195 -6.49 3.50 7.93
C PHE A 195 -6.70 2.93 6.52
N VAL A 196 -5.65 2.94 5.69
CA VAL A 196 -5.71 2.46 4.30
C VAL A 196 -6.10 0.99 4.27
N CYS A 197 -5.52 0.19 5.17
CA CYS A 197 -5.74 -1.24 5.13
C CYS A 197 -6.87 -1.72 6.02
N GLY A 198 -7.22 -1.00 7.08
CA GLY A 198 -8.46 -1.22 7.81
C GLY A 198 -9.68 -1.05 6.90
N ALA A 199 -9.67 -0.03 6.03
CA ALA A 199 -10.72 0.14 5.02
C ALA A 199 -10.76 -1.03 4.02
N ALA A 200 -9.60 -1.45 3.50
CA ALA A 200 -9.50 -2.60 2.59
C ALA A 200 -9.97 -3.91 3.23
N CYS A 201 -9.62 -4.11 4.51
CA CYS A 201 -10.06 -5.23 5.33
C CYS A 201 -11.59 -5.30 5.40
N VAL A 202 -12.23 -4.25 5.88
CA VAL A 202 -13.68 -4.23 6.11
C VAL A 202 -14.42 -4.36 4.79
N GLY A 203 -13.99 -3.65 3.74
CA GLY A 203 -14.65 -3.67 2.43
C GLY A 203 -14.60 -5.01 1.69
N THR A 204 -13.71 -5.92 2.09
CA THR A 204 -13.53 -7.23 1.42
C THR A 204 -13.77 -8.42 2.34
N GLY A 205 -14.32 -8.20 3.53
CA GLY A 205 -14.50 -9.26 4.52
C GLY A 205 -13.17 -9.89 4.98
N GLY A 206 -12.09 -9.09 4.99
CA GLY A 206 -10.75 -9.49 5.43
C GLY A 206 -9.80 -9.92 4.32
N ALA A 207 -10.29 -10.17 3.10
CA ALA A 207 -9.46 -10.71 2.01
C ALA A 207 -8.35 -9.75 1.53
N ALA A 208 -8.58 -8.44 1.58
CA ALA A 208 -7.63 -7.42 1.14
C ALA A 208 -6.75 -6.85 2.28
N CYS A 209 -6.93 -7.31 3.52
CA CYS A 209 -6.04 -6.95 4.64
C CYS A 209 -4.59 -7.26 4.31
N ALA A 210 -4.36 -8.49 3.85
CA ALA A 210 -3.04 -9.06 3.60
C ALA A 210 -2.24 -8.34 2.54
N PRO A 211 -2.78 -8.17 1.33
CA PRO A 211 -2.09 -7.40 0.30
C PRO A 211 -1.86 -5.94 0.68
N CYS A 212 -2.82 -5.29 1.38
CA CYS A 212 -2.70 -3.88 1.70
C CYS A 212 -1.65 -3.61 2.78
N LEU A 213 -1.73 -4.31 3.92
CA LEU A 213 -0.80 -4.11 5.02
C LEU A 213 0.60 -4.49 4.61
N TYR A 214 0.71 -5.48 3.72
CA TYR A 214 1.98 -5.77 3.11
C TYR A 214 2.47 -4.66 2.19
N ALA A 215 1.66 -4.20 1.22
CA ALA A 215 2.05 -3.13 0.30
C ALA A 215 2.53 -1.90 1.08
N GLY A 216 1.84 -1.55 2.17
CA GLY A 216 2.30 -0.49 3.06
C GLY A 216 3.48 -0.85 3.96
N SER A 217 3.69 -2.12 4.33
CA SER A 217 4.90 -2.57 5.04
C SER A 217 6.15 -2.56 4.14
N SER A 218 5.98 -2.76 2.83
CA SER A 218 7.03 -2.55 1.81
C SER A 218 7.40 -1.06 1.67
N ILE A 219 6.53 -0.16 2.15
CA ILE A 219 6.86 1.26 2.31
C ILE A 219 7.91 1.44 3.42
N SER A 220 7.76 0.74 4.54
CA SER A 220 8.63 0.80 5.73
C SER A 220 9.79 -0.22 5.79
N GLY A 221 9.99 -1.04 4.75
CA GLY A 221 11.07 -2.02 4.69
C GLY A 221 10.97 -3.21 5.66
N GLY A 222 9.76 -3.72 5.95
CA GLY A 222 9.57 -4.87 6.85
C GLY A 222 9.71 -4.56 8.36
N THR A 223 10.15 -3.34 8.69
CA THR A 223 10.28 -2.81 10.06
C THR A 223 8.98 -2.91 10.86
N ILE A 224 7.84 -2.61 10.21
CA ILE A 224 6.53 -2.73 10.85
C ILE A 224 6.24 -4.18 11.25
N GLY A 225 6.53 -5.15 10.38
CA GLY A 225 6.37 -6.58 10.69
C GLY A 225 7.30 -7.03 11.81
N TYR A 226 8.57 -6.63 11.79
CA TYR A 226 9.55 -6.96 12.83
C TYR A 226 9.12 -6.44 14.20
N CYS A 227 8.77 -5.15 14.29
CA CYS A 227 8.40 -4.52 15.55
C CYS A 227 7.14 -5.11 16.15
N LEU A 228 6.21 -5.50 15.29
CA LEU A 228 4.97 -6.13 15.69
C LEU A 228 5.19 -7.56 16.20
N GLY A 229 6.01 -8.34 15.51
CA GLY A 229 6.40 -9.69 15.95
C GLY A 229 7.20 -9.67 17.26
N LYS A 230 7.93 -8.59 17.55
CA LYS A 230 8.61 -8.40 18.84
C LYS A 230 7.61 -8.04 19.94
N ALA A 231 6.67 -7.15 19.66
CA ALA A 231 5.61 -6.76 20.59
C ALA A 231 4.71 -7.95 20.99
N LEU A 232 4.46 -8.88 20.08
CA LEU A 232 3.64 -10.08 20.32
C LEU A 232 4.30 -11.19 21.15
N ARG A 233 5.62 -11.16 21.30
CA ARG A 233 6.38 -12.16 22.07
C ARG A 233 6.67 -11.70 23.52
N GLN A 234 6.19 -10.51 23.89
CA GLN A 234 6.21 -9.96 25.25
C GLN A 234 4.87 -10.27 25.92
#